data_AF-A0A434RUW4-F1
#
_entry.id   AF-A0A434RUW4-F1
#
_cell.length_a   1.000
_cell.length_b   1.000
_cell.length_c   1.000
_cell.angle_alpha   90.00
_cell.angle_beta   90.00
_cell.angle_gamma   90.00
#
_symmetry.space_group_name_H-M   'P 1'
#
loop_
_entity.id
_entity.type
_entity.pdbx_description
1 polymer ?
#
loop_
_entity_poly.entity_id
_entity_poly.type
_entity_poly.pdbx_seq_one_letter_code
_entity_poly.pdbx_strand_id
1 'polypeptide(L)'
;MKRVLVTGGCGFIGRHVAQELIEHGYEVRVLDALLDQVHGNEAVSIPAGAELIRGDVRDRDAVADAVADVDTVIHLAAEVGVGQSMYEIARYVGTNDLGTATLLEALIKKPVERIVVASSMSIYGEGLYKT
;
A
#
# COMPACT_ATOMS: atom_id res chain seq x y z
N MET A 1 -5.37 -21.87 0.03
CA MET A 1 -6.07 -20.67 0.50
C MET A 1 -5.47 -19.50 -0.26
N LYS A 2 -6.24 -18.52 -0.73
CA LYS A 2 -5.63 -17.43 -1.53
C LYS A 2 -4.88 -16.47 -0.61
N ARG A 3 -3.70 -16.03 -1.04
CA ARG A 3 -2.87 -15.06 -0.34
C ARG A 3 -3.02 -13.67 -0.95
N VAL A 4 -3.32 -12.68 -0.11
CA VAL A 4 -3.52 -11.29 -0.50
C VAL A 4 -2.44 -10.42 0.14
N LEU A 5 -1.73 -9.66 -0.69
CA LEU A 5 -0.83 -8.60 -0.23
C LEU A 5 -1.62 -7.30 -0.05
N VAL A 6 -1.54 -6.70 1.13
CA VAL A 6 -2.05 -5.36 1.42
C VAL A 6 -0.87 -4.44 1.72
N THR A 7 -0.48 -3.59 0.77
CA THR A 7 0.54 -2.56 1.05
C THR A 7 -0.12 -1.42 1.83
N GLY A 8 0.55 -0.82 2.82
CA GLY A 8 -0.07 0.17 3.71
C GLY A 8 -1.09 -0.48 4.66
N GLY A 9 -0.96 -1.80 4.88
CA GLY A 9 -1.91 -2.62 5.62
C GLY A 9 -1.97 -2.33 7.12
N CYS A 10 -1.06 -1.56 7.69
CA CYS A 10 -1.15 -1.08 9.07
C CYS A 10 -1.84 0.28 9.17
N GLY A 11 -2.03 0.99 8.04
CA GLY A 11 -2.67 2.30 8.00
C GLY A 11 -4.19 2.23 8.26
N PHE A 12 -4.84 3.40 8.31
CA PHE A 12 -6.25 3.54 8.66
C PHE A 12 -7.18 2.62 7.83
N ILE A 13 -7.09 2.67 6.49
CA ILE A 13 -7.91 1.80 5.61
C ILE A 13 -7.36 0.37 5.61
N GLY A 14 -6.04 0.24 5.51
CA GLY A 14 -5.37 -1.05 5.32
C GLY A 14 -5.64 -2.05 6.42
N ARG A 15 -5.67 -1.62 7.69
CA ARG A 15 -5.91 -2.52 8.82
C ARG A 15 -7.31 -3.14 8.80
N HIS A 16 -8.32 -2.37 8.37
CA HIS A 16 -9.70 -2.85 8.24
C HIS A 16 -9.84 -3.80 7.05
N VAL A 17 -9.19 -3.49 5.92
CA VAL A 17 -9.16 -4.39 4.75
C VAL A 17 -8.48 -5.72 5.10
N ALA A 18 -7.33 -5.66 5.78
CA ALA A 18 -6.60 -6.85 6.21
C ALA A 18 -7.42 -7.70 7.19
N GLN A 19 -8.09 -7.07 8.17
CA GLN A 19 -8.98 -7.77 9.09
C GLN A 19 -10.14 -8.46 8.35
N GLU A 20 -10.82 -7.76 7.46
CA GLU A 20 -11.94 -8.29 6.67
C GLU A 20 -11.52 -9.52 5.86
N LEU A 21 -10.34 -9.46 5.22
CA LEU A 21 -9.77 -10.58 4.46
C LEU A 21 -9.49 -11.79 5.35
N ILE A 22 -8.92 -11.58 6.54
CA ILE A 22 -8.64 -12.67 7.49
C ILE A 22 -9.94 -13.32 7.96
N GLU A 23 -10.95 -12.52 8.32
CA GLU A 23 -12.27 -13.00 8.75
C GLU A 23 -12.98 -13.83 7.67
N HIS A 24 -12.66 -13.58 6.40
CA HIS A 24 -13.17 -14.33 5.25
C HIS A 24 -12.28 -15.50 4.80
N GLY A 25 -11.24 -15.83 5.56
CA GLY A 25 -10.40 -16.99 5.28
C GLY A 25 -9.41 -16.78 4.14
N TYR A 26 -8.87 -15.56 3.99
CA TYR A 26 -7.69 -15.32 3.17
C TYR A 26 -6.42 -15.34 4.02
N GLU A 27 -5.31 -15.76 3.42
CA GLU A 27 -3.98 -15.52 4.00
C GLU A 27 -3.59 -14.07 3.69
N VAL A 28 -3.23 -13.29 4.70
CA VAL A 28 -2.91 -11.87 4.51
C VAL A 28 -1.44 -11.61 4.79
N ARG A 29 -0.81 -10.92 3.84
CA ARG A 29 0.50 -10.32 4.02
C ARG A 29 0.38 -8.81 3.94
N VAL A 30 1.09 -8.11 4.81
CA VAL A 30 1.14 -6.65 4.86
C VAL A 30 2.56 -6.20 4.52
N LEU A 31 2.67 -5.21 3.62
CA LEU A 31 3.90 -4.43 3.44
C LEU A 31 3.64 -3.01 3.97
N ASP A 32 4.34 -2.60 5.03
CA ASP A 32 4.16 -1.26 5.62
C ASP A 32 5.49 -0.70 6.14
N ALA A 33 5.73 0.59 5.89
CA ALA A 33 6.96 1.26 6.32
C ALA A 33 6.94 1.61 7.82
N LEU A 34 5.75 1.57 8.45
CA LEU A 34 5.53 1.95 9.84
C LEU A 34 6.04 3.38 10.15
N LEU A 35 5.72 4.33 9.26
CA LEU A 35 6.09 5.73 9.42
C LEU A 35 5.46 6.33 10.69
N ASP A 36 6.26 6.98 11.53
CA ASP A 36 5.80 7.62 12.77
C ASP A 36 4.66 8.63 12.53
N GLN A 37 4.68 9.33 11.39
CA GLN A 37 3.63 10.29 11.01
C GLN A 37 2.25 9.61 10.84
N VAL A 38 2.22 8.33 10.49
CA VAL A 38 0.99 7.56 10.23
C VAL A 38 0.53 6.82 11.48
N HIS A 39 1.46 6.24 12.22
CA HIS A 39 1.15 5.31 13.32
C HIS A 39 1.35 5.92 14.72
N GLY A 40 2.02 7.07 14.83
CA GLY A 40 2.36 7.70 16.10
C GLY A 40 3.37 6.90 16.93
N ASN A 41 3.44 7.22 18.22
CA ASN A 41 4.30 6.53 19.19
C ASN A 41 3.58 5.35 19.89
N GLU A 42 2.34 5.06 19.52
CA GLU A 42 1.61 3.93 20.08
C GLU A 42 2.02 2.62 19.40
N ALA A 43 1.76 1.49 20.06
CA ALA A 43 2.04 0.19 19.47
C ALA A 43 1.20 0.01 18.19
N VAL A 44 1.88 -0.06 17.05
CA VAL A 44 1.25 -0.32 15.75
C VAL A 44 0.37 -1.56 15.85
N SER A 45 -0.94 -1.41 15.61
CA SER A 45 -1.86 -2.53 15.56
C SER A 45 -1.66 -3.28 14.25
N ILE A 46 -0.92 -4.39 14.31
CA ILE A 46 -0.82 -5.35 13.21
C ILE A 46 -2.08 -6.23 13.28
N PRO A 47 -2.84 -6.38 12.17
CA PRO A 47 -3.98 -7.28 12.13
C PRO A 47 -3.58 -8.69 12.56
N ALA A 48 -4.26 -9.24 13.58
CA ALA A 48 -3.94 -10.55 14.12
C ALA A 48 -4.09 -11.63 13.04
N GLY A 49 -3.02 -12.38 12.76
CA GLY A 49 -2.99 -13.40 11.71
C GLY A 49 -2.43 -12.92 10.36
N ALA A 50 -2.07 -11.64 10.22
CA ALA A 50 -1.32 -11.15 9.06
C ALA A 50 0.19 -11.40 9.22
N GLU A 51 0.84 -11.76 8.12
CA GLU A 51 2.30 -11.72 7.97
C GLU A 51 2.73 -10.27 7.71
N LEU A 52 3.54 -9.67 8.60
CA LEU A 52 4.09 -8.33 8.38
C LEU A 52 5.47 -8.38 7.74
N ILE A 53 5.62 -7.68 6.63
CA ILE A 53 6.90 -7.25 6.07
C ILE A 53 7.03 -5.75 6.35
N ARG A 54 7.93 -5.39 7.25
CA ARG A 54 8.27 -3.98 7.48
C ARG A 54 9.20 -3.52 6.36
N GLY A 55 8.73 -2.62 5.52
CA GLY A 55 9.48 -2.15 4.36
C GLY A 55 8.80 -1.01 3.65
N ASP A 56 9.58 -0.24 2.92
CA ASP A 56 9.09 0.85 2.09
C ASP A 56 8.71 0.32 0.70
N VAL A 57 7.63 0.82 0.11
CA VAL A 57 7.22 0.41 -1.25
C VAL A 57 8.19 0.88 -2.34
N ARG A 58 9.11 1.80 -2.02
CA ARG A 58 10.23 2.22 -2.87
C ARG A 58 11.40 1.24 -2.83
N ASP A 59 11.45 0.37 -1.83
CA ASP A 59 12.49 -0.64 -1.70
C ASP A 59 12.16 -1.85 -2.57
N ARG A 60 12.98 -2.06 -3.60
CA ARG A 60 12.79 -3.14 -4.59
C ARG A 60 12.86 -4.52 -3.96
N ASP A 61 13.71 -4.71 -2.96
CA ASP A 61 13.90 -6.01 -2.32
C ASP A 61 12.73 -6.31 -1.39
N ALA A 62 12.31 -5.33 -0.58
CA ALA A 62 11.12 -5.47 0.26
C ALA A 62 9.85 -5.75 -0.55
N VAL A 63 9.69 -5.07 -1.70
CA VAL A 63 8.58 -5.34 -2.63
C VAL A 63 8.69 -6.73 -3.24
N ALA A 64 9.88 -7.16 -3.67
CA ALA A 64 10.09 -8.48 -4.28
C ALA A 64 9.77 -9.63 -3.31
N ASP A 65 10.09 -9.45 -2.03
CA ASP A 65 9.72 -10.36 -0.94
C ASP A 65 8.21 -10.32 -0.69
N ALA A 66 7.61 -9.12 -0.65
CA ALA A 66 6.19 -8.95 -0.43
C ALA A 66 5.32 -9.62 -1.48
N VAL A 67 5.69 -9.53 -2.76
CA VAL A 67 4.93 -10.13 -3.86
C VAL A 67 5.22 -11.64 -4.07
N ALA A 68 6.11 -12.24 -3.29
CA ALA A 68 6.40 -13.67 -3.41
C ALA A 68 5.19 -14.54 -3.02
N ASP A 69 4.78 -15.47 -3.87
CA ASP A 69 3.69 -16.42 -3.57
C ASP A 69 2.35 -15.76 -3.16
N VAL A 70 2.04 -14.61 -3.75
CA VAL A 70 0.79 -13.88 -3.56
C VAL A 70 -0.12 -14.06 -4.78
N ASP A 71 -1.43 -14.20 -4.58
CA ASP A 71 -2.41 -14.34 -5.66
C ASP A 71 -3.05 -13.00 -6.07
N THR A 72 -3.15 -12.04 -5.14
CA THR A 72 -3.83 -10.76 -5.36
C THR A 72 -3.17 -9.63 -4.55
N VAL A 73 -3.15 -8.43 -5.11
CA VAL A 73 -2.61 -7.23 -4.44
C VAL A 73 -3.71 -6.18 -4.22
N ILE A 74 -3.78 -5.65 -3.01
CA ILE A 74 -4.52 -4.42 -2.68
C ILE A 74 -3.49 -3.35 -2.31
N HIS A 75 -3.26 -2.41 -3.22
CA HIS A 75 -2.24 -1.38 -3.08
C HIS A 75 -2.82 -0.12 -2.42
N LEU A 76 -2.58 0.03 -1.11
CA LEU A 76 -3.01 1.17 -0.29
C LEU A 76 -1.85 1.99 0.29
N ALA A 77 -0.59 1.61 0.01
CA ALA A 77 0.58 2.35 0.47
C ALA A 77 0.69 3.64 -0.33
N ALA A 78 0.37 4.77 0.31
CA ALA A 78 0.46 6.09 -0.27
C ALA A 78 0.65 7.14 0.83
N GLU A 79 1.35 8.23 0.49
CA GLU A 79 1.39 9.46 1.27
C GLU A 79 0.19 10.32 0.87
N VAL A 80 -0.60 10.73 1.87
CA VAL A 80 -1.80 11.55 1.72
C VAL A 80 -1.61 12.93 2.35
N GLY A 81 -2.39 13.92 1.92
CA GLY A 81 -2.33 15.29 2.45
C GLY A 81 -1.88 16.32 1.41
N VAL A 82 -2.86 17.05 0.85
CA VAL A 82 -2.64 18.04 -0.24
C VAL A 82 -1.70 19.15 0.19
N GLY A 83 -1.80 19.65 1.42
CA GLY A 83 -0.95 20.75 1.88
C GLY A 83 0.53 20.36 1.95
N GLN A 84 0.83 19.17 2.48
CA GLN A 84 2.20 18.72 2.66
C GLN A 84 2.84 18.30 1.33
N SER A 85 2.07 17.74 0.40
CA SER A 85 2.58 17.36 -0.91
C SER A 85 3.13 18.55 -1.72
N MET A 86 2.74 19.78 -1.40
CA MET A 86 3.23 21.00 -2.08
C MET A 86 4.68 21.36 -1.73
N TYR A 87 5.20 20.90 -0.59
CA TYR A 87 6.59 21.18 -0.17
C TYR A 87 7.43 19.92 0.06
N GLU A 88 6.81 18.76 0.25
CA GLU A 88 7.47 17.44 0.32
C GLU A 88 7.35 16.69 -1.03
N ILE A 89 7.44 17.39 -2.16
CA ILE A 89 7.11 16.87 -3.50
C ILE A 89 7.87 15.56 -3.80
N ALA A 90 9.19 15.54 -3.60
CA ALA A 90 10.01 14.36 -3.89
C ALA A 90 9.65 13.15 -3.03
N ARG A 91 9.23 13.38 -1.77
CA ARG A 91 8.76 12.31 -0.87
C ARG A 91 7.43 11.76 -1.37
N TYR A 92 6.47 12.62 -1.70
CA TYR A 92 5.15 12.19 -2.19
C TYR A 92 5.23 11.48 -3.54
N VAL A 93 5.97 12.04 -4.50
CA VAL A 93 6.23 11.39 -5.80
C VAL A 93 6.99 10.08 -5.61
N GLY A 94 7.96 10.06 -4.71
CA GLY A 94 8.70 8.86 -4.35
C GLY A 94 7.79 7.74 -3.87
N THR A 95 6.93 8.00 -2.89
CA THR A 95 6.04 6.97 -2.34
C THR A 95 4.91 6.62 -3.31
N ASN A 96 4.24 7.60 -3.88
CA ASN A 96 3.00 7.38 -4.63
C ASN A 96 3.27 6.92 -6.06
N ASP A 97 4.21 7.56 -6.77
CA ASP A 97 4.47 7.24 -8.18
C ASP A 97 5.56 6.17 -8.31
N LEU A 98 6.74 6.42 -7.75
CA LEU A 98 7.87 5.48 -7.83
C LEU A 98 7.58 4.20 -7.03
N GLY A 99 6.92 4.29 -5.87
CA GLY A 99 6.49 3.13 -5.11
C GLY A 99 5.52 2.24 -5.90
N THR A 100 4.48 2.85 -6.49
CA THR A 100 3.55 2.13 -7.37
C THR A 100 4.30 1.50 -8.55
N ALA A 101 5.21 2.23 -9.20
CA ALA A 101 6.02 1.70 -10.30
C ALA A 101 6.90 0.52 -9.87
N THR A 102 7.48 0.58 -8.67
CA THR A 102 8.32 -0.49 -8.11
C THR A 102 7.50 -1.76 -7.88
N LEU A 103 6.29 -1.62 -7.33
CA LEU A 103 5.34 -2.73 -7.20
C LEU A 103 4.98 -3.33 -8.56
N LEU A 104 4.57 -2.49 -9.52
CA LEU A 104 4.19 -2.95 -10.86
C LEU A 104 5.36 -3.64 -11.59
N GLU A 105 6.59 -3.15 -11.44
CA GLU A 105 7.79 -3.77 -12.00
C GLU A 105 8.04 -5.16 -11.40
N ALA A 106 7.83 -5.34 -10.10
CA ALA A 106 7.92 -6.64 -9.44
C ALA A 106 6.84 -7.62 -9.93
N LEU A 107 5.62 -7.13 -10.15
CA LEU A 107 4.49 -7.93 -10.65
C LEU A 107 4.67 -8.39 -12.11
N ILE A 108 5.53 -7.75 -12.91
CA ILE A 108 5.92 -8.28 -14.23
C ILE A 108 6.67 -9.62 -14.07
N LYS A 109 7.50 -9.74 -13.03
CA LYS A 109 8.30 -10.95 -12.77
C LYS A 109 7.49 -12.01 -12.01
N LYS A 110 6.56 -11.58 -11.16
CA LYS A 110 5.69 -12.42 -10.35
C LYS A 110 4.23 -11.99 -10.56
N PRO A 111 3.59 -12.39 -11.67
CA PRO A 111 2.25 -11.95 -12.01
C PRO A 111 1.22 -12.47 -11.01
N VAL A 112 0.25 -11.61 -10.71
CA VAL A 112 -0.89 -11.91 -9.83
C VAL A 112 -2.19 -11.92 -10.64
N GLU A 113 -3.23 -12.53 -10.11
CA GLU A 113 -4.53 -12.60 -10.80
C GLU A 113 -5.22 -11.24 -10.87
N ARG A 114 -4.99 -10.38 -9.86
CA ARG A 114 -5.64 -9.08 -9.72
C ARG A 114 -4.81 -8.11 -8.90
N ILE A 115 -4.87 -6.84 -9.30
CA ILE A 115 -4.47 -5.69 -8.49
C ILE A 115 -5.66 -4.76 -8.30
N VAL A 116 -5.85 -4.27 -7.08
CA VAL A 116 -6.74 -3.16 -6.75
C VAL A 116 -5.88 -2.01 -6.25
N VAL A 117 -5.98 -0.85 -6.88
CA VAL A 117 -5.19 0.34 -6.52
C VAL A 117 -6.11 1.40 -5.93
N ALA A 118 -5.77 1.92 -4.75
CA ALA A 118 -6.45 3.08 -4.20
C ALA A 118 -6.04 4.34 -4.99
N SER A 119 -7.00 4.92 -5.71
CA SER A 119 -6.86 6.23 -6.36
C SER A 119 -7.42 7.34 -5.47
N SER A 120 -7.47 8.58 -5.97
CA SER A 120 -7.96 9.74 -5.25
C SER A 120 -8.85 10.62 -6.14
N MET A 121 -9.82 11.29 -5.51
CA MET A 121 -10.59 12.35 -6.17
C MET A 121 -9.71 13.53 -6.63
N SER A 122 -8.53 13.70 -6.06
CA SER A 122 -7.61 14.80 -6.39
C SER A 122 -7.15 14.78 -7.86
N ILE A 123 -7.27 13.65 -8.56
CA ILE A 123 -6.96 13.57 -10.00
C ILE A 123 -7.86 14.48 -10.84
N TYR A 124 -9.05 14.82 -10.33
CA TYR A 124 -9.98 15.74 -10.99
C TYR A 124 -9.60 17.22 -10.80
N GLY A 125 -8.53 17.52 -10.07
CA GLY A 125 -8.08 18.89 -9.80
C GLY A 125 -9.16 19.75 -9.14
N GLU A 126 -9.17 21.04 -9.47
CA GLU A 126 -10.09 22.03 -8.91
C GLU A 126 -11.45 22.10 -9.65
N GLY A 127 -11.72 21.15 -10.55
CA GLY A 127 -12.98 21.15 -11.31
C GLY A 127 -13.15 22.31 -12.29
N LEU A 128 -12.06 23.01 -12.65
CA LEU A 128 -12.07 24.14 -13.60
C LEU A 128 -12.10 23.70 -15.08
N TYR A 129 -12.15 22.39 -15.34
CA TYR A 129 -12.18 21.85 -16.69
C TYR A 129 -13.51 22.18 -17.39
N LYS A 130 -13.44 22.70 -18.62
CA LYS A 130 -14.58 22.84 -19.53
C LYS A 130 -14.51 21.75 -20.58
N THR A 131 -15.59 20.99 -20.72
CA THR A 131 -15.81 19.99 -21.78
C THR A 131 -16.36 20.62 -23.04
#